data_AF-A0A2D5XB93-F1
#
_entry.id   AF-A0A2D5XB93-F1
#
_cell.length_a   1.000
_cell.length_b   1.000
_cell.length_c   1.000
_cell.angle_alpha   90.00
_cell.angle_beta   90.00
_cell.angle_gamma   90.00
#
_symmetry.space_group_name_H-M   'P 1'
#
loop_
_entity.id
_entity.type
_entity.pdbx_description
1 polymer ?
#
loop_
_entity_poly.entity_id
_entity_poly.type
_entity_poly.pdbx_seq_one_letter_code
_entity_poly.pdbx_strand_id
1 'polypeptide(L)'
;MVTESTYETGRELASSIKNANMPQHLRSEFYERIKRSKSYSSHKGNNDPSKTFTKAITELTNINSEISKSDLEIYFDKNGHTKEDLLHCVGVAEIEGILSRSGPASWIVLDF
;
A
#
# COMPACT_ATOMS: atom_id res chain seq x y z
N MET A 1 -14.26 -31.55 -34.93
CA MET A 1 -12.89 -31.07 -34.68
C MET A 1 -12.95 -30.17 -33.47
N VAL A 2 -12.31 -30.59 -32.37
CA VAL A 2 -12.28 -29.84 -31.10
C VAL A 2 -11.11 -28.88 -31.19
N THR A 3 -11.36 -27.58 -31.04
CA THR A 3 -10.30 -26.57 -30.95
C THR A 3 -9.77 -26.56 -29.52
N GLU A 4 -8.63 -27.20 -29.29
CA GLU A 4 -7.88 -27.06 -28.04
C GLU A 4 -7.47 -25.59 -27.86
N SER A 5 -8.06 -24.95 -26.85
CA SER A 5 -7.69 -23.61 -26.42
C SER A 5 -6.39 -23.69 -25.62
N THR A 6 -5.30 -23.20 -26.21
CA THR A 6 -3.98 -23.08 -25.62
C THR A 6 -4.02 -22.09 -24.45
N TYR A 7 -4.16 -22.59 -23.23
CA TYR A 7 -3.92 -21.82 -22.00
C TYR A 7 -2.62 -22.35 -21.38
N GLU A 8 -1.60 -21.51 -21.30
CA GLU A 8 -0.23 -21.91 -20.93
C GLU A 8 -0.13 -22.20 -19.41
N THR A 9 -1.05 -21.67 -18.60
CA THR A 9 -1.12 -21.98 -17.17
C THR A 9 -2.55 -22.05 -16.61
N GLY A 10 -2.75 -22.83 -15.56
CA GLY A 10 -4.05 -22.96 -14.88
C GLY A 10 -4.63 -21.64 -14.35
N ARG A 11 -3.79 -20.63 -14.13
CA ARG A 11 -4.22 -19.27 -13.77
C ARG A 11 -4.91 -18.54 -14.93
N GLU A 12 -4.44 -18.73 -16.16
CA GLU A 12 -5.04 -18.13 -17.36
C GLU A 12 -6.40 -18.76 -17.69
N LEU A 13 -6.50 -20.08 -17.52
CA LEU A 13 -7.76 -20.80 -17.65
C LEU A 13 -8.79 -20.34 -16.59
N ALA A 14 -8.39 -20.27 -15.32
CA ALA A 14 -9.26 -19.83 -14.23
C ALA A 14 -9.73 -18.38 -14.42
N SER A 15 -8.85 -17.49 -14.88
CA SER A 15 -9.19 -16.10 -15.21
C SER A 15 -10.19 -16.03 -16.37
N SER A 16 -10.01 -16.84 -17.41
CA SER A 16 -10.89 -16.89 -18.58
C SER A 16 -12.28 -17.42 -18.24
N ILE A 17 -12.36 -18.51 -17.46
CA ILE A 17 -13.63 -19.08 -17.00
C ILE A 17 -14.36 -18.10 -16.08
N LYS A 18 -13.65 -17.48 -15.14
CA LYS A 18 -14.20 -16.45 -14.24
C LYS A 18 -14.75 -15.27 -15.04
N ASN A 19 -14.04 -14.83 -16.07
CA ASN A 19 -14.48 -13.72 -16.92
C ASN A 19 -15.68 -14.12 -17.81
N ALA A 20 -15.71 -15.34 -18.34
CA ALA A 20 -16.82 -15.82 -19.18
C ALA A 20 -18.13 -15.98 -18.39
N ASN A 21 -18.05 -16.44 -17.14
CA ASN A 21 -19.21 -16.72 -16.30
C ASN A 21 -19.66 -15.55 -15.41
N MET A 22 -19.01 -14.39 -15.48
CA MET A 22 -19.36 -13.25 -14.64
C MET A 22 -20.53 -12.44 -15.26
N PRO A 23 -21.60 -12.15 -14.50
CA PRO A 23 -22.68 -11.27 -14.93
C PRO A 23 -22.17 -9.89 -15.35
N GLN A 24 -22.73 -9.31 -16.42
CA GLN A 24 -22.25 -8.06 -17.03
C GLN A 24 -22.11 -6.90 -16.03
N HIS A 25 -23.06 -6.77 -15.11
CA HIS A 25 -23.07 -5.73 -14.08
C HIS A 25 -21.83 -5.80 -13.17
N LEU A 26 -21.44 -7.03 -12.79
CA LEU A 26 -20.27 -7.28 -11.94
C LEU A 26 -18.95 -7.15 -12.73
N ARG A 27 -18.96 -7.46 -14.04
CA ARG A 27 -17.79 -7.22 -14.89
C ARG A 27 -17.46 -5.74 -14.95
N SER A 28 -18.44 -4.89 -15.22
CA SER A 28 -18.22 -3.44 -15.29
C SER A 28 -17.71 -2.88 -13.96
N GLU A 29 -18.28 -3.30 -12.83
CA GLU A 29 -17.83 -2.86 -11.51
C GLU A 29 -16.41 -3.35 -11.19
N PHE A 30 -16.08 -4.60 -11.55
CA PHE A 30 -14.75 -5.18 -11.36
C PHE A 30 -13.69 -4.49 -12.25
N TYR A 31 -14.01 -4.24 -13.53
CA TYR A 31 -13.13 -3.50 -14.44
C TYR A 31 -12.92 -2.06 -13.99
N GLU A 32 -13.97 -1.37 -13.51
CA GLU A 32 -13.85 -0.03 -12.96
C GLU A 32 -12.96 -0.01 -11.72
N ARG A 33 -13.10 -0.98 -10.80
CA ARG A 33 -12.22 -1.12 -9.64
C ARG A 33 -10.76 -1.38 -10.03
N ILE A 34 -10.51 -2.26 -11.00
CA ILE A 34 -9.15 -2.53 -11.51
C ILE A 34 -8.56 -1.31 -12.22
N LYS A 35 -9.38 -0.59 -12.99
CA LYS A 35 -8.94 0.62 -13.70
C LYS A 35 -8.59 1.73 -12.71
N ARG A 36 -9.38 1.89 -11.65
CA ARG A 36 -9.05 2.80 -10.53
C ARG A 36 -7.79 2.38 -9.79
N SER A 37 -7.58 1.08 -9.55
CA SER A 37 -6.35 0.62 -8.88
C SER A 37 -5.10 0.82 -9.75
N LYS A 38 -5.21 0.71 -11.07
CA LYS A 38 -4.11 1.03 -12.02
C LYS A 38 -3.89 2.53 -12.23
N SER A 39 -4.85 3.38 -11.82
CA SER A 39 -4.77 4.83 -11.88
C SER A 39 -3.98 5.44 -10.71
N TYR A 40 -3.59 4.65 -9.71
CA TYR A 40 -2.51 5.07 -8.81
C TYR A 40 -1.23 5.08 -9.64
N SER A 41 -0.93 6.27 -10.17
CA SER A 41 0.31 6.58 -10.86
C SER A 41 1.46 6.01 -10.04
N SER A 42 2.08 4.95 -10.56
CA SER A 42 3.43 4.56 -10.16
C SER A 42 4.32 5.75 -10.48
N HIS A 43 4.51 6.65 -9.50
CA HIS A 43 5.56 7.65 -9.54
C HIS A 43 6.88 6.87 -9.47
N LYS A 44 7.33 6.45 -10.65
CA LYS A 44 8.64 5.87 -10.89
C LYS A 44 9.66 6.99 -10.78
N GLY A 45 9.96 7.39 -9.56
CA GLY A 45 10.95 8.42 -9.30
C GLY A 45 11.37 8.42 -7.84
N ASN A 46 12.38 7.61 -7.51
CA ASN A 46 13.34 7.68 -6.38
C ASN A 46 12.86 8.10 -4.97
N ASN A 47 11.58 8.33 -4.75
CA ASN A 47 10.96 8.88 -3.56
C ASN A 47 9.80 7.95 -3.22
N ASP A 48 10.15 6.73 -2.83
CA ASP A 48 9.18 5.75 -2.35
C ASP A 48 8.77 6.16 -0.93
N PRO A 49 7.49 6.49 -0.68
CA PRO A 49 7.02 6.91 0.64
C PRO A 49 7.37 5.88 1.72
N SER A 50 7.38 4.60 1.36
CA SER A 50 7.73 3.49 2.26
C SER A 50 9.18 3.60 2.72
N LYS A 51 10.11 3.89 1.80
CA LYS A 51 11.53 4.05 2.15
C LYS A 51 11.76 5.30 2.98
N THR A 52 11.07 6.39 2.67
CA THR A 52 11.11 7.62 3.46
C THR A 52 10.56 7.37 4.86
N PHE A 53 9.51 6.57 4.99
CA PHE A 53 8.93 6.17 6.27
C PHE A 53 9.88 5.33 7.12
N THR A 54 10.49 4.29 6.53
CA THR A 54 11.48 3.45 7.21
C THR A 54 12.64 4.29 7.74
N LYS A 55 13.16 5.23 6.94
CA LYS A 55 14.20 6.16 7.38
C LYS A 55 13.72 7.10 8.48
N ALA A 56 12.53 7.67 8.33
CA ALA A 56 11.93 8.55 9.32
C ALA A 56 11.78 7.83 10.68
N ILE A 57 11.34 6.57 10.68
CA ILE A 57 11.28 5.76 11.90
C ILE A 57 12.69 5.64 12.50
N THR A 58 13.69 5.20 11.73
CA THR A 58 15.05 5.03 12.28
C THR A 58 15.68 6.32 12.80
N GLU A 59 15.36 7.48 12.21
CA GLU A 59 15.98 8.76 12.56
C GLU A 59 15.22 9.52 13.65
N LEU A 60 13.89 9.39 13.71
CA LEU A 60 13.02 10.10 14.65
C LEU A 60 12.69 9.30 15.91
N THR A 61 13.05 8.02 15.95
CA THR A 61 12.85 7.19 17.14
C THR A 61 13.71 7.69 18.30
N ASN A 62 13.04 8.16 19.34
CA ASN A 62 13.65 8.54 20.63
C ASN A 62 14.26 7.30 21.33
N ILE A 63 15.16 7.53 22.29
CA ILE A 63 15.64 6.56 23.30
C ILE A 63 14.53 5.67 23.89
N ASN A 64 13.29 6.18 24.02
CA ASN A 64 12.12 5.42 24.50
C ASN A 64 11.36 4.66 23.41
N SER A 65 11.94 4.52 22.21
CA SER A 65 11.29 3.96 21.02
C SER A 65 10.02 4.70 20.58
N GLU A 66 9.84 5.97 20.98
CA GLU A 66 8.62 6.75 20.66
C GLU A 66 8.85 7.72 19.50
N ILE A 67 7.82 7.90 18.67
CA ILE A 67 7.77 8.84 17.56
C ILE A 67 6.50 9.68 17.66
N SER A 68 6.66 11.01 17.53
CA SER A 68 5.54 11.95 17.45
C SER A 68 5.02 12.09 16.02
N LYS A 69 3.71 12.26 15.89
CA LYS A 69 3.05 12.58 14.63
C LYS A 69 3.53 13.89 14.01
N SER A 70 3.80 14.90 14.83
CA SER A 70 4.31 16.19 14.34
C SER A 70 5.63 16.01 13.58
N ASP A 71 6.51 15.16 14.10
CA ASP A 71 7.86 15.02 13.59
C ASP A 71 7.86 14.20 12.30
N LEU A 72 7.02 13.16 12.24
CA LEU A 72 6.72 12.41 11.01
C LEU A 72 6.11 13.29 9.92
N GLU A 73 5.15 14.16 10.26
CA GLU A 73 4.54 15.08 9.30
C GLU A 73 5.56 16.08 8.73
N ILE A 74 6.41 16.67 9.59
CA ILE A 74 7.48 17.59 9.16
C ILE A 74 8.49 16.87 8.27
N TYR A 75 8.85 15.63 8.60
CA TYR A 75 9.79 14.84 7.81
C TYR A 75 9.23 14.46 6.44
N PHE A 76 7.96 14.08 6.37
CA PHE A 76 7.28 13.77 5.11
C PHE A 76 7.12 15.00 4.21
N ASP A 77 6.74 16.14 4.79
CA ASP A 77 6.61 17.41 4.06
C ASP A 77 7.95 17.86 3.48
N LYS A 78 9.04 17.76 4.26
CA LYS A 78 10.41 18.05 3.78
C LYS A 78 10.87 17.16 2.64
N ASN A 79 10.41 15.91 2.61
CA ASN A 79 10.74 14.95 1.55
C ASN A 79 9.73 14.99 0.39
N GLY A 80 8.80 15.95 0.37
CA GLY A 80 7.86 16.16 -0.73
C GLY A 80 6.76 15.09 -0.83
N HIS A 81 6.43 14.43 0.28
CA HIS A 81 5.35 13.45 0.34
C HIS A 81 4.07 14.03 0.91
N THR A 82 2.93 13.47 0.50
CA THR A 82 1.62 13.93 0.96
C THR A 82 1.27 13.37 2.33
N LYS A 83 0.32 14.01 3.02
CA LYS A 83 -0.25 13.46 4.27
C LYS A 83 -0.97 12.13 4.06
N GLU A 84 -1.52 11.89 2.87
CA GLU A 84 -2.19 10.62 2.54
C GLU A 84 -1.19 9.46 2.51
N ASP A 85 -0.01 9.69 1.92
CA ASP A 85 1.07 8.70 1.90
C ASP A 85 1.54 8.35 3.32
N LEU A 86 1.70 9.37 4.18
CA LEU A 86 2.06 9.15 5.59
C LEU A 86 1.01 8.31 6.31
N LEU A 87 -0.28 8.64 6.18
CA LEU A 87 -1.36 7.89 6.81
C LEU A 87 -1.42 6.45 6.32
N HIS A 88 -1.17 6.23 5.03
CA HIS A 88 -1.09 4.89 4.45
C HIS A 88 0.08 4.10 5.06
N CYS A 89 1.29 4.67 5.11
CA CYS A 89 2.46 4.01 5.70
C CYS A 89 2.29 3.71 7.19
N VAL A 90 1.74 4.64 7.97
CA VAL A 90 1.42 4.43 9.39
C VAL A 90 0.39 3.30 9.54
N GLY A 91 -0.68 3.33 8.75
CA GLY A 91 -1.71 2.29 8.81
C GLY A 91 -1.15 0.90 8.50
N VAL A 92 -0.28 0.78 7.49
CA VAL A 92 0.39 -0.49 7.17
C VAL A 92 1.30 -0.93 8.33
N ALA A 93 2.12 -0.03 8.86
CA ALA A 93 3.04 -0.36 9.96
C ALA A 93 2.33 -0.71 11.27
N GLU A 94 1.15 -0.13 11.54
CA GLU A 94 0.28 -0.54 12.65
C GLU A 94 -0.29 -1.94 12.44
N ILE A 95 -0.71 -2.28 11.22
CA ILE A 95 -1.26 -3.61 10.89
C ILE A 95 -0.17 -4.68 10.94
N GLU A 96 1.03 -4.36 10.48
CA GLU A 96 2.19 -5.26 10.48
C GLU A 96 2.82 -5.41 11.89
N GLY A 97 2.39 -4.60 12.86
CA GLY A 97 2.87 -4.66 14.24
C GLY A 97 4.22 -3.99 14.48
N ILE A 98 4.71 -3.21 13.50
CA ILE A 98 5.95 -2.43 13.60
C ILE A 98 5.74 -1.22 14.51
N LEU A 99 4.56 -0.61 14.43
CA LEU A 99 4.15 0.51 15.27
C LEU A 99 2.98 0.12 16.17
N SER A 100 3.05 0.56 17.42
CA SER A 100 1.95 0.51 18.37
C SER A 100 1.56 1.89 18.83
N ARG A 101 0.27 2.16 18.91
CA ARG A 101 -0.23 3.47 19.28
C ARG A 101 -0.06 3.68 20.79
N SER A 102 0.78 4.64 21.16
CA SER A 102 1.00 5.04 22.57
C SER A 102 0.01 6.11 23.00
N GLY A 103 -0.37 7.00 22.07
CA GLY A 103 -1.27 8.11 22.34
C GLY A 103 -2.02 8.62 21.10
N PRO A 104 -2.81 9.70 21.26
CA PRO A 104 -3.58 10.27 20.15
C PRO A 104 -2.69 10.80 19.01
N ALA A 105 -1.44 11.14 19.31
CA ALA A 105 -0.47 11.71 18.37
C ALA A 105 0.95 11.11 18.50
N SER A 106 1.09 9.93 19.09
CA SER A 106 2.39 9.26 19.23
C SER A 106 2.30 7.74 19.07
N TRP A 107 3.39 7.16 18.56
CA TRP A 107 3.56 5.73 18.34
C TRP A 107 4.85 5.25 18.99
N ILE A 108 4.83 4.02 19.49
CA ILE A 108 6.00 3.27 19.92
C ILE A 108 6.39 2.30 18.81
N VAL A 109 7.66 2.28 18.47
CA VAL A 109 8.26 1.30 17.55
C VAL A 109 8.51 0.02 18.35
N LEU A 110 7.90 -1.08 17.92
CA LEU A 110 7.96 -2.35 18.62
C LEU A 110 9.04 -3.29 18.07
N ASP A 111 9.28 -3.28 16.76
CA ASP A 111 10.19 -4.23 16.14
C ASP A 111 10.81 -3.65 14.86
N PHE A 112 12.10 -3.93 14.64
CA PHE A 112 12.84 -3.59 13.42
C PHE A 112 13.88 -4.66 13.08
#